data_AF-A0A945VU50-F1
#
_entry.id   AF-A0A945VU50-F1
#
_cell.length_a   1.000
_cell.length_b   1.000
_cell.length_c   1.000
_cell.angle_alpha   90.00
_cell.angle_beta   90.00
_cell.angle_gamma   90.00
#
_symmetry.space_group_name_H-M   'P 1'
#
loop_
_entity.id
_entity.type
_entity.pdbx_description
1 polymer ?
#
loop_
_entity_poly.entity_id
_entity_poly.type
_entity_poly.pdbx_seq_one_letter_code
_entity_poly.pdbx_strand_id
1 'polypeptide(L)'
;MTSKDLHKQPFSEETITKLDIFEKYLESWLPVAIQSPFITEVNICDFFAGIGRDIKGTDGSPIRIIKTIKKFEDTILKQKLKIHILFNEYILAKYQQLCDCISKEQEALKNLDSNLSIEILNEDFKELFVSKKSSLENHFNLFFLDQSGIKQVTEDVFLDLTKFRKTDFMFFVSSSAFKRFASDTSFRKYFPDIDH
;
A
#
# COMPACT_ATOMS: atom_id res chain seq x y z
N MET A 1 13.33 20.34 21.23
CA MET A 1 13.78 20.50 19.84
C MET A 1 12.61 20.20 18.95
N THR A 2 12.15 21.23 18.24
CA THR A 2 10.86 21.30 17.54
C THR A 2 10.84 20.38 16.32
N SER A 3 9.95 19.39 16.37
CA SER A 3 9.47 18.62 15.24
C SER A 3 9.11 19.58 14.09
N LYS A 4 9.87 19.57 13.00
CA LYS A 4 9.47 20.23 11.75
C LYS A 4 8.15 19.59 11.32
N ASP A 5 7.07 20.36 11.31
CA ASP A 5 5.78 19.94 10.75
C ASP A 5 5.95 19.59 9.27
N LEU A 6 6.19 18.32 8.97
CA LEU A 6 6.33 17.78 7.62
C LEU A 6 5.02 17.89 6.80
N HIS A 7 3.93 18.34 7.41
CA HIS A 7 2.60 18.47 6.79
C HIS A 7 2.36 19.81 6.08
N LYS A 8 3.39 20.67 5.99
CA LYS A 8 3.34 21.94 5.26
C LYS A 8 4.32 21.99 4.08
N GLN A 9 4.80 20.84 3.62
CA GLN A 9 5.74 20.77 2.52
C GLN A 9 5.17 19.88 1.40
N PRO A 10 5.43 20.23 0.13
CA PRO A 10 5.11 19.34 -0.98
C PRO A 10 5.89 18.03 -0.84
N PHE A 11 5.42 16.97 -1.48
CA PHE A 11 6.19 15.72 -1.55
C PHE A 11 7.57 15.97 -2.17
N SER A 12 8.57 15.29 -1.63
CA SER A 12 9.93 15.34 -2.18
C SER A 12 10.00 14.55 -3.49
N GLU A 13 11.05 14.80 -4.28
CA GLU A 13 11.28 14.08 -5.54
C GLU A 13 11.40 12.56 -5.31
N GLU A 14 12.01 12.15 -4.20
CA GLU A 14 12.10 10.74 -3.81
C GLU A 14 10.71 10.16 -3.54
N THR A 15 9.84 10.87 -2.80
CA THR A 15 8.46 10.43 -2.58
C THR A 15 7.69 10.31 -3.89
N ILE A 16 7.80 11.29 -4.79
CA ILE A 16 7.17 11.21 -6.11
C ILE A 16 7.67 10.01 -6.90
N THR A 17 8.98 9.77 -6.91
CA THR A 17 9.59 8.63 -7.61
C THR A 17 9.05 7.30 -7.09
N LYS A 18 8.95 7.12 -5.76
CA LYS A 18 8.38 5.91 -5.16
C LYS A 18 6.93 5.69 -5.58
N LEU A 19 6.13 6.76 -5.54
CA LEU A 19 4.72 6.73 -5.92
C LEU A 19 4.54 6.42 -7.41
N ASP A 20 5.40 6.96 -8.28
CA ASP A 20 5.38 6.67 -9.72
C ASP A 20 5.75 5.21 -10.01
N ILE A 21 6.72 4.65 -9.29
CA ILE A 21 7.07 3.23 -9.40
C ILE A 21 5.88 2.37 -8.94
N PHE A 22 5.25 2.74 -7.83
CA PHE A 22 4.09 2.03 -7.30
C PHE A 22 2.92 2.02 -8.27
N GLU A 23 2.56 3.18 -8.79
CA GLU A 23 1.45 3.32 -9.73
C GLU A 23 1.69 2.49 -10.99
N LYS A 24 2.90 2.54 -11.57
CA LYS A 24 3.26 1.69 -12.72
C LYS A 24 3.18 0.20 -12.41
N TYR A 25 3.61 -0.21 -11.21
CA TYR A 25 3.48 -1.60 -10.76
C TYR A 25 2.01 -1.99 -10.64
N LEU A 26 1.20 -1.19 -9.95
CA LEU A 26 -0.23 -1.43 -9.78
C LEU A 26 -0.98 -1.50 -11.12
N GLU A 27 -0.66 -0.60 -12.06
CA GLU A 27 -1.20 -0.59 -13.42
C GLU A 27 -0.88 -1.86 -14.21
N SER A 28 0.22 -2.54 -13.88
CA SER A 28 0.63 -3.80 -14.50
C SER A 28 0.10 -5.02 -13.75
N TRP A 29 0.01 -4.92 -12.43
CA TRP A 29 -0.40 -5.99 -11.52
C TRP A 29 -1.91 -6.24 -11.57
N LEU A 30 -2.73 -5.17 -11.52
CA LEU A 30 -4.19 -5.30 -11.46
C LEU A 30 -4.78 -6.02 -12.69
N PRO A 31 -4.31 -5.79 -13.94
CA PRO A 31 -4.75 -6.56 -15.10
C PRO A 31 -4.52 -8.08 -14.99
N VAL A 32 -3.51 -8.54 -14.26
CA VAL A 32 -3.25 -9.98 -14.05
C VAL A 32 -4.42 -10.62 -13.31
N ALA A 33 -4.92 -9.95 -12.26
CA ALA A 33 -6.09 -10.40 -11.54
C ALA A 33 -7.36 -10.32 -12.40
N ILE A 34 -7.59 -9.20 -13.08
CA ILE A 34 -8.77 -8.98 -13.93
C ILE A 34 -8.90 -10.06 -15.01
N GLN A 35 -7.78 -10.47 -15.62
CA GLN A 35 -7.79 -11.43 -16.74
C GLN A 35 -7.76 -12.89 -16.28
N SER A 36 -7.53 -13.16 -15.00
CA SER A 36 -7.45 -14.52 -14.48
C SER A 36 -8.82 -15.03 -14.05
N PRO A 37 -9.33 -16.14 -14.62
CA PRO A 37 -10.59 -16.73 -14.19
C PRO A 37 -10.53 -17.36 -12.78
N PHE A 38 -9.32 -17.51 -12.22
CA PHE A 38 -9.10 -18.10 -10.90
C PHE A 38 -9.00 -17.07 -9.78
N ILE A 39 -8.93 -15.78 -10.11
CA ILE A 39 -8.84 -14.68 -9.14
C ILE A 39 -10.16 -13.93 -9.18
N THR A 40 -11.00 -14.16 -8.17
CA THR A 40 -12.32 -13.52 -8.05
C THR A 40 -12.28 -12.27 -7.18
N GLU A 41 -11.24 -12.13 -6.36
CA GLU A 41 -11.06 -11.00 -5.46
C GLU A 41 -9.58 -10.68 -5.25
N VAL A 42 -9.30 -9.41 -4.98
CA VAL A 42 -7.97 -8.91 -4.64
C VAL A 42 -8.00 -7.95 -3.46
N ASN A 43 -6.88 -7.89 -2.73
CA ASN A 43 -6.66 -6.87 -1.70
C ASN A 43 -5.52 -5.92 -2.12
N ILE A 44 -5.72 -4.63 -1.96
CA ILE A 44 -4.68 -3.61 -2.12
C ILE A 44 -4.54 -2.90 -0.77
N CYS A 45 -3.40 -3.09 -0.09
CA CYS A 45 -3.19 -2.59 1.26
C CYS A 45 -2.08 -1.56 1.29
N ASP A 46 -2.42 -0.36 1.77
CA ASP A 46 -1.46 0.68 2.12
C ASP A 46 -1.61 0.99 3.61
N PHE A 47 -0.71 0.39 4.39
CA PHE A 47 -0.71 0.49 5.84
C PHE A 47 -0.17 1.84 6.36
N PHE A 48 0.37 2.67 5.46
CA PHE A 48 1.02 3.95 5.76
C PHE A 48 0.49 5.04 4.81
N ALA A 49 -0.84 5.11 4.66
CA ALA A 49 -1.55 5.82 3.61
C ALA A 49 -1.35 7.35 3.60
N GLY A 50 -0.92 7.96 4.71
CA GLY A 50 -0.76 9.39 4.80
C GLY A 50 -2.11 10.13 4.72
N ILE A 51 -2.08 11.36 4.21
CA ILE A 51 -3.26 12.23 4.09
C ILE A 51 -3.92 12.18 2.69
N GLY A 52 -3.47 11.27 1.82
CA GLY A 52 -3.98 11.11 0.46
C GLY A 52 -3.42 12.09 -0.58
N ARG A 53 -3.25 13.39 -0.24
CA ARG A 53 -2.63 14.40 -1.12
C ARG A 53 -1.71 15.34 -0.34
N ASP A 54 -0.67 15.86 -0.99
CA ASP A 54 0.15 16.90 -0.37
C ASP A 54 -0.52 18.29 -0.40
N ILE A 55 0.16 19.29 0.16
CA ILE A 55 -0.35 20.68 0.21
C ILE A 55 -0.50 21.36 -1.16
N LYS A 56 0.10 20.82 -2.23
CA LYS A 56 -0.06 21.30 -3.60
C LYS A 56 -1.15 20.54 -4.35
N GLY A 57 -1.81 19.58 -3.71
CA GLY A 57 -2.80 18.71 -4.32
C GLY A 57 -2.17 17.55 -5.10
N THR A 58 -0.87 17.28 -4.93
CA THR A 58 -0.21 16.13 -5.56
C THR A 58 -0.73 14.84 -4.95
N ASP A 59 -1.11 13.89 -5.79
CA ASP A 59 -1.68 12.61 -5.35
C ASP A 59 -0.65 11.70 -4.68
N GLY A 60 -0.98 11.27 -3.46
CA GLY A 60 -0.30 10.19 -2.75
C GLY A 60 -0.84 8.81 -3.16
N SER A 61 -0.34 7.77 -2.51
CA SER A 61 -0.70 6.38 -2.80
C SER A 61 -2.20 6.09 -2.74
N PRO A 62 -3.00 6.61 -1.78
CA PRO A 62 -4.42 6.29 -1.72
C PRO A 62 -5.18 6.75 -2.97
N ILE A 63 -4.88 7.97 -3.44
CA ILE A 63 -5.53 8.55 -4.61
C ILE A 63 -5.05 7.89 -5.90
N ARG A 64 -3.77 7.56 -6.00
CA ARG A 64 -3.22 6.82 -7.16
C ARG A 64 -3.83 5.43 -7.28
N ILE A 65 -4.06 4.73 -6.18
CA ILE A 65 -4.78 3.44 -6.17
C ILE A 65 -6.20 3.62 -6.72
N ILE A 66 -6.95 4.59 -6.20
CA ILE A 66 -8.33 4.87 -6.64
C ILE A 66 -8.37 5.20 -8.14
N LYS A 67 -7.49 6.08 -8.62
CA LYS A 67 -7.41 6.46 -10.03
C LYS A 67 -7.06 5.28 -10.92
N THR A 68 -6.13 4.43 -10.47
CA THR A 68 -5.76 3.22 -11.21
C THR A 68 -6.93 2.25 -11.31
N ILE A 69 -7.67 2.01 -10.23
CA ILE A 69 -8.87 1.16 -10.27
C ILE A 69 -9.91 1.74 -11.23
N LYS A 70 -10.16 3.05 -11.17
CA LYS A 70 -11.10 3.72 -12.07
C LYS A 70 -10.70 3.58 -13.55
N LYS A 71 -9.40 3.60 -13.87
CA LYS A 71 -8.88 3.35 -15.23
C LYS A 71 -9.30 1.98 -15.79
N PHE A 72 -9.51 1.00 -14.92
CA PHE A 72 -9.91 -0.37 -15.30
C PHE A 72 -11.39 -0.68 -15.03
N GLU A 73 -12.23 0.32 -14.74
CA GLU A 73 -13.63 0.17 -14.32
C GLU A 73 -14.43 -0.82 -15.20
N ASP A 74 -14.47 -0.58 -16.52
CA ASP A 74 -15.26 -1.40 -17.44
C ASP A 74 -14.84 -2.88 -17.40
N THR A 75 -13.53 -3.13 -17.31
CA THR A 75 -12.99 -4.49 -17.25
C THR A 75 -13.25 -5.16 -15.91
N ILE A 76 -13.18 -4.41 -14.81
CA ILE A 76 -13.53 -4.91 -13.46
C ILE A 76 -15.00 -5.32 -13.42
N LEU A 77 -15.89 -4.47 -13.94
CA LEU A 77 -17.33 -4.74 -13.99
C LEU A 77 -17.64 -5.97 -14.86
N LYS A 78 -17.04 -6.05 -16.05
CA LYS A 78 -17.22 -7.17 -16.98
C LYS A 78 -16.78 -8.50 -16.36
N GLN A 79 -15.64 -8.53 -15.68
CA GLN A 79 -15.07 -9.74 -15.07
C GLN A 79 -15.60 -9.99 -13.66
N LYS A 80 -16.39 -9.05 -13.12
CA LYS A 80 -16.97 -9.09 -11.77
C LYS A 80 -15.93 -9.26 -10.66
N LEU A 81 -14.70 -8.80 -10.89
CA LEU A 81 -13.63 -8.86 -9.90
C LEU A 81 -14.02 -8.04 -8.66
N LYS A 82 -13.81 -8.59 -7.46
CA LYS A 82 -13.94 -7.85 -6.21
C LYS A 82 -12.59 -7.24 -5.81
N ILE A 83 -12.62 -5.99 -5.39
CA ILE A 83 -11.44 -5.24 -4.96
C ILE A 83 -11.70 -4.74 -3.55
N HIS A 84 -10.80 -5.08 -2.65
CA HIS A 84 -10.80 -4.62 -1.28
C HIS A 84 -9.58 -3.73 -1.08
N ILE A 85 -9.81 -2.47 -0.72
CA ILE A 85 -8.73 -1.55 -0.37
C ILE A 85 -8.70 -1.39 1.13
N LEU A 86 -7.50 -1.50 1.71
CA LEU A 86 -7.24 -1.17 3.10
C LEU A 86 -6.26 0.00 3.14
N PHE A 87 -6.70 1.10 3.73
CA PHE A 87 -5.86 2.23 4.09
C PHE A 87 -5.71 2.31 5.60
N ASN A 88 -4.49 2.50 6.08
CA ASN A 88 -4.24 2.80 7.49
C ASN A 88 -3.37 4.04 7.63
N GLU A 89 -3.70 4.89 8.59
CA GLU A 89 -2.87 6.02 9.00
C GLU A 89 -2.94 6.14 10.52
N TYR A 90 -1.80 5.97 11.19
CA TYR A 90 -1.73 5.91 12.65
C TYR A 90 -1.98 7.27 13.34
N ILE A 91 -1.57 8.37 12.71
CA ILE A 91 -1.73 9.70 13.31
C ILE A 91 -3.17 10.18 13.10
N LEU A 92 -3.96 10.25 14.17
CA LEU A 92 -5.39 10.57 14.13
C LEU A 92 -5.74 11.81 13.29
N ALA A 93 -4.97 12.90 13.41
CA ALA A 93 -5.20 14.12 12.64
C ALA A 93 -4.98 13.95 11.12
N LYS A 94 -4.08 13.04 10.72
CA LYS A 94 -3.86 12.68 9.31
C LYS A 94 -4.92 11.71 8.81
N TYR A 95 -5.29 10.74 9.64
CA TYR A 95 -6.38 9.83 9.36
C TYR A 95 -7.69 10.58 9.04
N GLN A 96 -8.03 11.61 9.82
CA GLN A 96 -9.20 12.45 9.54
C GLN A 96 -9.11 13.12 8.17
N GLN A 97 -7.93 13.69 7.83
CA GLN A 97 -7.69 14.27 6.50
C GLN A 97 -7.77 13.23 5.39
N LEU A 98 -7.29 12.00 5.63
CA LEU A 98 -7.41 10.90 4.69
C LEU A 98 -8.87 10.55 4.43
N CYS A 99 -9.69 10.40 5.47
CA CYS A 99 -11.14 10.16 5.34
C CYS A 99 -11.83 11.26 4.51
N ASP A 100 -11.52 12.54 4.80
CA ASP A 100 -12.05 13.67 4.05
C ASP A 100 -11.57 13.68 2.59
N CYS A 101 -10.34 13.23 2.34
CA CYS A 101 -9.77 13.13 1.00
C CYS A 101 -10.46 12.02 0.18
N ILE A 102 -10.64 10.83 0.78
CA ILE A 102 -11.23 9.67 0.10
C ILE A 102 -12.75 9.84 -0.10
N SER A 103 -13.46 10.44 0.86
CA SER A 103 -14.91 10.71 0.71
C SER A 103 -15.22 11.56 -0.52
N LYS A 104 -14.33 12.49 -0.89
CA LYS A 104 -14.49 13.32 -2.10
C LYS A 104 -14.34 12.53 -3.41
N GLU A 105 -13.69 11.36 -3.37
CA GLU A 105 -13.51 10.50 -4.53
C GLU A 105 -14.65 9.48 -4.71
N GLN A 106 -15.51 9.29 -3.70
CA GLN A 106 -16.54 8.23 -3.70
C GLN A 106 -17.51 8.34 -4.87
N GLU A 107 -17.95 9.55 -5.23
CA GLU A 107 -18.89 9.73 -6.34
C GLU A 107 -18.30 9.25 -7.67
N ALA A 108 -16.98 9.42 -7.86
CA ALA A 108 -16.30 8.93 -9.07
C ALA A 108 -16.26 7.39 -9.14
N LEU A 109 -16.45 6.70 -8.02
CA LEU A 109 -16.38 5.24 -7.88
C LEU A 109 -17.76 4.56 -7.84
N LYS A 110 -18.86 5.31 -7.91
CA LYS A 110 -20.23 4.80 -7.73
C LYS A 110 -20.60 3.58 -8.59
N ASN A 111 -20.09 3.52 -9.83
CA ASN A 111 -20.32 2.37 -10.71
C ASN A 111 -19.72 1.08 -10.17
N LEU A 112 -18.68 1.17 -9.34
CA LEU A 112 -17.96 0.07 -8.72
C LEU A 112 -18.48 -0.27 -7.32
N ASP A 113 -19.56 0.32 -6.81
CA ASP A 113 -20.06 0.07 -5.44
C ASP A 113 -20.27 -1.42 -5.13
N SER A 114 -20.65 -2.22 -6.13
CA SER A 114 -20.83 -3.67 -5.94
C SER A 114 -19.51 -4.45 -5.99
N ASN A 115 -18.45 -3.88 -6.54
CA ASN A 115 -17.15 -4.51 -6.80
C ASN A 115 -16.02 -4.00 -5.91
N LEU A 116 -16.16 -2.82 -5.32
CA LEU A 116 -15.12 -2.12 -4.60
C LEU A 116 -15.56 -1.87 -3.16
N SER A 117 -14.69 -2.21 -2.22
CA SER A 117 -14.83 -1.80 -0.82
C SER A 117 -13.56 -1.11 -0.38
N ILE A 118 -13.71 -0.03 0.40
CA ILE A 118 -12.60 0.75 0.93
C ILE A 118 -12.75 0.81 2.44
N GLU A 119 -11.78 0.24 3.14
CA GLU A 119 -11.65 0.32 4.60
C GLU A 119 -10.55 1.33 4.93
N ILE A 120 -10.85 2.31 5.79
CA ILE A 120 -9.88 3.29 6.27
C ILE A 120 -9.79 3.14 7.79
N LEU A 121 -8.59 2.90 8.30
CA LEU A 121 -8.32 2.58 9.70
C LEU A 121 -7.32 3.57 10.33
N ASN A 122 -7.40 3.66 11.66
CA ASN A 122 -6.49 4.43 12.51
C ASN A 122 -5.94 3.51 13.61
N GLU A 123 -5.12 2.54 13.21
CA GLU A 123 -4.58 1.51 14.10
C GLU A 123 -3.05 1.48 14.07
N ASP A 124 -2.45 0.93 15.13
CA ASP A 124 -1.04 0.57 15.10
C ASP A 124 -0.81 -0.50 14.02
N PHE A 125 0.24 -0.31 13.22
CA PHE A 125 0.53 -1.21 12.11
C PHE A 125 0.70 -2.66 12.54
N LYS A 126 1.41 -2.94 13.63
CA LYS A 126 1.69 -4.32 14.03
C LYS A 126 0.44 -5.02 14.51
N GLU A 127 -0.37 -4.33 15.30
CA GLU A 127 -1.65 -4.84 15.77
C GLU A 127 -2.58 -5.12 14.58
N LEU A 128 -2.68 -4.17 13.66
CA LEU A 128 -3.51 -4.29 12.46
C LEU A 128 -3.02 -5.39 11.52
N PHE A 129 -1.70 -5.49 11.30
CA PHE A 129 -1.13 -6.52 10.44
C PHE A 129 -1.39 -7.91 11.00
N VAL A 130 -1.22 -8.10 12.30
CA VAL A 130 -1.54 -9.37 12.98
C VAL A 130 -3.02 -9.69 12.89
N SER A 131 -3.91 -8.70 13.10
CA SER A 131 -5.36 -8.90 13.05
C SER A 131 -5.86 -9.27 11.64
N LYS A 132 -5.27 -8.67 10.59
CA LYS A 132 -5.61 -8.94 9.18
C LYS A 132 -4.87 -10.13 8.57
N LYS A 133 -3.88 -10.71 9.27
CA LYS A 133 -3.00 -11.78 8.74
C LYS A 133 -3.79 -12.95 8.14
N SER A 134 -4.74 -13.50 8.89
CA SER A 134 -5.54 -14.66 8.48
C SER A 134 -6.45 -14.36 7.28
N SER A 135 -6.96 -13.13 7.19
CA SER A 135 -7.77 -12.69 6.05
C SER A 135 -6.93 -12.38 4.81
N LEU A 136 -5.61 -12.22 4.92
CA LEU A 136 -4.76 -11.84 3.79
C LEU A 136 -3.91 -13.01 3.28
N GLU A 137 -3.41 -13.90 4.15
CA GLU A 137 -2.38 -14.91 3.82
C GLU A 137 -2.62 -15.76 2.55
N ASN A 138 -3.88 -16.08 2.24
CA ASN A 138 -4.24 -16.94 1.11
C ASN A 138 -4.94 -16.22 -0.06
N HIS A 139 -4.99 -14.89 -0.03
CA HIS A 139 -5.65 -14.07 -1.04
C HIS A 139 -4.63 -13.41 -1.98
N PHE A 140 -5.12 -12.91 -3.12
CA PHE A 140 -4.29 -12.20 -4.08
C PHE A 140 -4.11 -10.76 -3.62
N ASN A 141 -2.93 -10.43 -3.12
CA ASN A 141 -2.71 -9.15 -2.45
C ASN A 141 -1.59 -8.34 -3.09
N LEU A 142 -1.73 -7.02 -3.01
CA LEU A 142 -0.65 -6.07 -3.24
C LEU A 142 -0.48 -5.19 -2.01
N PHE A 143 0.67 -5.27 -1.36
CA PHE A 143 1.00 -4.40 -0.21
C PHE A 143 1.98 -3.31 -0.60
N PHE A 144 1.62 -2.06 -0.29
CA PHE A 144 2.52 -0.92 -0.39
C PHE A 144 3.00 -0.55 1.01
N LEU A 145 4.32 -0.68 1.23
CA LEU A 145 4.96 -0.49 2.53
C LEU A 145 5.97 0.65 2.45
N ASP A 146 5.49 1.89 2.56
CA ASP A 146 6.33 3.11 2.60
C ASP A 146 6.33 3.75 3.98
N GLN A 147 6.91 3.05 4.96
CA GLN A 147 7.00 3.56 6.32
C GLN A 147 7.87 4.83 6.38
N SER A 148 7.43 5.81 7.17
CA SER A 148 8.22 6.99 7.51
C SER A 148 8.77 6.89 8.93
N GLY A 149 10.07 7.14 9.11
CA GLY A 149 10.70 7.17 10.44
C GLY A 149 11.05 5.79 11.01
N ILE A 150 10.43 5.41 12.13
CA ILE A 150 10.78 4.19 12.90
C ILE A 150 10.45 2.94 12.06
N LYS A 151 11.33 1.94 12.10
CA LYS A 151 11.17 0.65 11.41
C LYS A 151 10.03 -0.16 12.05
N GLN A 152 8.84 -0.08 11.48
CA GLN A 152 7.65 -0.85 11.87
C GLN A 152 7.57 -2.20 11.15
N VAL A 153 8.04 -2.26 9.90
CA VAL A 153 8.26 -3.53 9.18
C VAL A 153 9.50 -4.20 9.74
N THR A 154 9.29 -4.99 10.79
CA THR A 154 10.31 -5.81 11.47
C THR A 154 10.56 -7.12 10.71
N GLU A 155 11.57 -7.87 11.13
CA GLU A 155 11.97 -9.13 10.47
C GLU A 155 10.85 -10.18 10.48
N ASP A 156 10.14 -10.31 11.60
CA ASP A 156 8.98 -11.17 11.78
C ASP A 156 7.84 -10.82 10.81
N VAL A 157 7.52 -9.53 10.66
CA VAL A 157 6.55 -9.06 9.66
C VAL A 157 7.00 -9.42 8.26
N PHE A 158 8.27 -9.16 7.93
CA PHE A 158 8.81 -9.48 6.61
C PHE A 158 8.76 -10.99 6.33
N LEU A 159 9.20 -11.83 7.28
CA LEU A 159 9.13 -13.29 7.15
C LEU A 159 7.69 -13.77 6.97
N ASP A 160 6.72 -13.15 7.63
CA ASP A 160 5.31 -13.46 7.40
C ASP A 160 4.86 -13.08 5.98
N LEU A 161 5.24 -11.91 5.47
CA LEU A 161 4.95 -11.51 4.09
C LEU A 161 5.53 -12.52 3.08
N THR A 162 6.74 -13.04 3.31
CA THR A 162 7.33 -14.04 2.42
C THR A 162 6.59 -15.39 2.39
N LYS A 163 5.73 -15.67 3.38
CA LYS A 163 4.91 -16.88 3.42
C LYS A 163 3.61 -16.75 2.63
N PHE A 164 3.16 -15.52 2.35
CA PHE A 164 1.91 -15.27 1.65
C PHE A 164 2.10 -15.55 0.15
N ARG A 165 1.74 -16.75 -0.31
CA ARG A 165 2.10 -17.27 -1.64
C ARG A 165 1.51 -16.51 -2.84
N LYS A 166 0.47 -15.70 -2.62
CA LYS A 166 -0.24 -14.93 -3.65
C LYS A 166 -0.14 -13.42 -3.40
N THR A 167 0.87 -13.00 -2.65
CA THR A 167 1.07 -11.60 -2.28
C THR A 167 2.31 -11.05 -2.96
N ASP A 168 2.12 -9.94 -3.64
CA ASP A 168 3.21 -9.04 -4.00
C ASP A 168 3.28 -7.94 -2.95
N PHE A 169 4.48 -7.53 -2.59
CA PHE A 169 4.66 -6.37 -1.72
C PHE A 169 5.79 -5.51 -2.26
N MET A 170 5.59 -4.20 -2.20
CA MET A 170 6.63 -3.23 -2.51
C MET A 170 7.02 -2.48 -1.26
N PHE A 171 8.29 -2.59 -0.90
CA PHE A 171 8.84 -2.08 0.34
C PHE A 171 10.00 -1.14 0.05
N PHE A 172 9.90 0.10 0.54
CA PHE A 172 10.97 1.09 0.39
C PHE A 172 11.81 1.17 1.67
N VAL A 173 13.08 0.83 1.52
CA VAL A 173 14.08 0.93 2.60
C VAL A 173 15.10 2.01 2.28
N SER A 174 15.49 2.78 3.29
CA SER A 174 16.68 3.60 3.18
C SER A 174 17.92 2.71 3.08
N SER A 175 18.94 3.18 2.37
CA SER A 175 20.23 2.48 2.24
C SER A 175 20.90 2.20 3.60
N SER A 176 20.67 3.06 4.60
CA SER A 176 21.15 2.84 5.98
C SER A 176 20.40 1.72 6.71
N ALA A 177 19.10 1.53 6.44
CA ALA A 177 18.33 0.41 6.95
C ALA A 177 18.65 -0.89 6.22
N PHE A 178 18.94 -0.82 4.92
CA PHE A 178 19.29 -1.97 4.07
C PHE A 178 20.55 -2.70 4.57
N LYS A 179 21.62 -1.99 4.94
CA LYS A 179 22.85 -2.60 5.50
C LYS A 179 22.61 -3.45 6.76
N ARG A 180 21.58 -3.11 7.54
CA ARG A 180 21.20 -3.86 8.75
C ARG A 180 20.37 -5.11 8.42
N PHE A 181 19.62 -5.08 7.32
CA PHE A 181 18.89 -6.25 6.82
C PHE A 181 19.83 -7.21 6.08
N ALA A 182 20.78 -6.70 5.30
CA ALA A 182 21.77 -7.49 4.57
C ALA A 182 22.71 -8.26 5.51
N SER A 183 22.92 -7.77 6.74
CA SER A 183 23.69 -8.49 7.77
C SER A 183 22.92 -9.65 8.43
N ASP A 184 21.62 -9.82 8.17
CA ASP A 184 20.81 -10.86 8.79
C ASP A 184 21.02 -12.24 8.14
N THR A 185 21.14 -13.28 8.96
CA THR A 185 21.39 -14.66 8.49
C THR A 185 20.25 -15.25 7.66
N SER A 186 18.99 -14.89 7.94
CA SER A 186 17.84 -15.33 7.16
C SER A 186 17.83 -14.69 5.77
N PHE A 187 18.28 -13.44 5.67
CA PHE A 187 18.34 -12.69 4.41
C PHE A 187 19.55 -13.11 3.55
N ARG A 188 20.74 -13.25 4.15
CA ARG A 188 21.95 -13.75 3.47
C ARG A 188 21.78 -15.12 2.86
N LYS A 189 20.94 -15.96 3.47
CA LYS A 189 20.61 -17.29 2.95
C LYS A 189 19.97 -17.23 1.56
N TYR A 190 19.15 -16.22 1.29
CA TYR A 190 18.45 -16.05 0.02
C TYR A 190 19.11 -15.03 -0.92
N PHE A 191 19.87 -14.08 -0.39
CA PHE A 191 20.58 -13.04 -1.14
C PHE A 191 22.03 -12.87 -0.63
N PRO A 192 22.93 -13.82 -0.93
CA PRO A 192 24.28 -13.84 -0.35
C PRO A 192 25.21 -12.72 -0.86
N ASP A 193 24.98 -12.20 -2.07
CA ASP A 193 25.88 -11.24 -2.73
C ASP A 193 25.43 -9.77 -2.58
N ILE A 194 24.50 -9.49 -1.67
CA ILE A 194 23.84 -8.19 -1.58
C ILE A 194 24.67 -7.08 -0.89
N ASP A 195 25.83 -7.47 -0.33
CA ASP A 195 26.78 -6.59 0.37
C ASP A 195 27.86 -5.98 -0.57
N HIS A 196 27.75 -6.18 -1.89
CA HIS A 196 28.67 -5.62 -2.91
C HIS A 196 28.16 -4.35 -3.59
#